data_AF-A0A662FL30-F1
#
_entry.id   AF-A0A662FL30-F1
#
_cell.length_a   1.000
_cell.length_b   1.000
_cell.length_c   1.000
_cell.angle_alpha   90.00
_cell.angle_beta   90.00
_cell.angle_gamma   90.00
#
_symmetry.space_group_name_H-M   'P 1'
#
loop_
_entity.id
_entity.type
_entity.pdbx_description
1 polymer ?
#
loop_
_entity_poly.entity_id
_entity_poly.type
_entity_poly.pdbx_seq_one_letter_code
_entity_poly.pdbx_strand_id
1 'polypeptide(L)'
;MTKIHIPRILGILLVILTGLMFLTKTNIIGNIMKVFALTSGLILLFSKKTTTKKAFKLFTESFINKKLLLTTIIEILFWIITLGIITFSGIFLKSFAKSLKSAIPTKIEFLGVLPNLLSVQKYFYLAISIIIFGVFLWFLAYSTTRAISWAKLRNKKITKKYWLKFTLLNFTWWLLWTPIMILIFKGLKKEAVQIVFTITILLYLYLTPILHHTFFNIHKTWETIAYTLLYSITELPKFLIPYSFAFIVLIILFFVNKAMPTKAIGLLILTFFISWLRKYLNKYMDEIIRI
;
A
#
# COMPACT_ATOMS: atom_id res chain seq x y z
N MET A 1 29.67 -26.19 19.97
CA MET A 1 29.19 -24.79 19.79
C MET A 1 27.93 -24.75 18.94
N THR A 2 26.78 -24.47 19.53
CA THR A 2 25.52 -24.31 18.80
C THR A 2 25.58 -23.06 17.92
N LYS A 3 25.67 -23.22 16.59
CA LYS A 3 25.57 -22.11 15.62
C LYS A 3 24.33 -21.28 15.95
N ILE A 4 24.54 -20.07 16.47
CA ILE A 4 23.47 -19.16 16.84
C ILE A 4 22.70 -18.82 15.56
N HIS A 5 21.38 -18.99 15.60
CA HIS A 5 20.51 -18.83 14.44
C HIS A 5 20.21 -17.34 14.24
N ILE A 6 20.72 -16.73 13.15
CA ILE A 6 20.59 -15.28 12.87
C ILE A 6 19.16 -14.74 13.12
N PRO A 7 18.08 -15.40 12.67
CA PRO A 7 16.72 -14.95 12.99
C PRO A 7 16.38 -14.85 14.49
N ARG A 8 16.92 -15.74 15.33
CA ARG A 8 16.73 -15.63 16.78
C ARG A 8 17.50 -14.45 17.36
N ILE A 9 18.69 -14.16 16.84
CA ILE A 9 19.46 -12.96 17.22
C ILE A 9 18.66 -11.71 16.88
N LEU A 10 18.09 -11.63 15.68
CA LEU A 10 17.20 -10.52 15.28
C LEU A 10 16.00 -10.42 16.23
N GLY A 11 15.42 -11.55 16.63
CA GLY A 11 14.34 -11.59 17.62
C GLY A 11 14.75 -11.01 18.98
N ILE A 12 15.90 -11.42 19.53
CA ILE A 12 16.46 -10.87 20.78
C ILE A 12 16.68 -9.36 20.65
N LEU A 13 17.33 -8.92 19.57
CA LEU A 13 17.62 -7.50 19.33
C LEU A 13 16.35 -6.66 19.27
N LEU A 14 15.28 -7.15 18.63
CA LEU A 14 14.00 -6.47 18.59
C LEU A 14 13.35 -6.33 19.97
N VAL A 15 13.41 -7.39 20.81
CA VAL A 15 12.87 -7.34 22.18
C VAL A 15 13.66 -6.33 23.02
N ILE A 16 14.98 -6.34 22.94
CA ILE A 16 15.85 -5.37 23.65
C ILE A 16 15.56 -3.93 23.16
N LEU A 17 15.52 -3.73 21.84
CA LEU A 17 15.20 -2.43 21.24
C LEU A 17 13.84 -1.92 21.73
N THR A 18 12.85 -2.81 21.80
CA THR A 18 11.52 -2.46 22.31
C THR A 18 11.60 -2.01 23.77
N GLY A 19 12.33 -2.74 24.63
CA GLY A 19 12.56 -2.36 26.02
C GLY A 19 13.18 -0.96 26.14
N LEU A 20 14.20 -0.66 25.34
CA LEU A 20 14.82 0.67 25.27
C LEU A 20 13.84 1.74 24.79
N MET A 21 13.02 1.44 23.78
CA MET A 21 12.01 2.37 23.28
C MET A 21 10.93 2.66 24.33
N PHE A 22 10.55 1.69 25.18
CA PHE A 22 9.59 1.90 26.26
C PHE A 22 10.04 2.93 27.30
N LEU A 23 11.35 3.16 27.45
CA LEU A 23 11.91 4.20 28.32
C LEU A 23 11.74 5.63 27.77
N THR A 24 11.27 5.77 26.52
CA THR A 24 11.10 7.07 25.85
C THR A 24 9.63 7.40 25.60
N LYS A 25 9.22 8.64 25.89
CA LYS A 25 7.90 9.16 25.50
C LYS A 25 7.84 9.27 23.98
N THR A 26 6.88 8.57 23.38
CA THR A 26 6.66 8.57 21.94
C THR A 26 5.22 8.92 21.61
N ASN A 27 5.01 9.47 20.41
CA ASN A 27 3.68 9.65 19.85
C ASN A 27 3.01 8.29 19.53
N ILE A 28 1.75 8.35 19.08
CA ILE A 28 0.95 7.17 18.73
C ILE A 28 1.69 6.23 17.75
N ILE A 29 2.35 6.79 16.74
CA ILE A 29 3.12 6.01 15.74
C ILE A 29 4.28 5.27 16.40
N GLY A 30 5.01 5.92 17.31
CA GLY A 30 6.07 5.27 18.07
C GLY A 30 5.57 4.14 18.96
N ASN A 31 4.39 4.28 19.56
CA ASN A 31 3.78 3.19 20.34
C ASN A 31 3.39 1.99 19.45
N ILE A 32 2.83 2.25 18.27
CA ILE A 32 2.53 1.21 17.29
C ILE A 32 3.80 0.46 16.87
N MET A 33 4.91 1.18 16.61
CA MET A 33 6.20 0.55 16.28
C MET A 33 6.75 -0.31 17.41
N LYS A 34 6.62 0.11 18.68
CA LYS A 34 7.02 -0.70 19.84
C LYS A 34 6.27 -2.04 19.85
N VAL A 35 4.94 -1.99 19.72
CA VAL A 35 4.12 -3.21 19.71
C VAL A 35 4.56 -4.15 18.59
N PHE A 36 4.72 -3.64 17.36
CA PHE A 36 5.15 -4.47 16.22
C PHE A 36 6.56 -5.02 16.36
N ALA A 37 7.50 -4.25 16.91
CA ALA A 37 8.86 -4.71 17.17
C ALA A 37 8.85 -5.85 18.20
N LEU A 38 8.11 -5.70 19.30
CA LEU A 38 7.96 -6.72 20.33
C LEU A 38 7.33 -8.00 19.76
N THR A 39 6.20 -7.89 19.08
CA THR A 39 5.49 -9.05 18.52
C THR A 39 6.35 -9.77 17.48
N SER A 40 7.02 -9.02 16.60
CA SER A 40 7.95 -9.60 15.60
C SER A 40 9.13 -10.29 16.28
N GLY A 41 9.66 -9.70 17.36
CA GLY A 41 10.73 -10.28 18.16
C GLY A 41 10.33 -11.62 18.77
N LEU A 42 9.17 -11.65 19.43
CA LEU A 42 8.61 -12.86 20.04
C LEU A 42 8.32 -13.95 19.00
N ILE A 43 7.73 -13.60 17.85
CA ILE A 43 7.47 -14.55 16.76
C ILE A 43 8.78 -15.18 16.26
N LEU A 44 9.84 -14.38 16.05
CA LEU A 44 11.13 -14.88 15.58
C LEU A 44 11.86 -15.75 16.63
N LEU A 45 11.66 -15.47 17.92
CA LEU A 45 12.22 -16.24 19.03
C LEU A 45 11.58 -17.63 19.15
N PHE A 46 10.24 -17.68 19.14
CA PHE A 46 9.47 -18.88 19.46
C PHE A 46 9.04 -19.71 18.23
N SER A 47 9.28 -19.23 17.01
CA SER A 47 8.97 -19.97 15.78
C SER A 47 9.87 -21.19 15.53
N LYS A 48 9.33 -22.16 14.77
CA LYS A 48 10.06 -23.38 14.36
C LYS A 48 11.30 -23.02 13.55
N LYS A 49 12.48 -23.44 14.04
CA LYS A 49 13.80 -23.11 13.47
C LYS A 49 13.91 -23.39 11.96
N THR A 50 13.35 -24.52 11.48
CA THR A 50 13.40 -24.91 10.06
C THR A 50 12.65 -23.93 9.17
N THR A 51 11.42 -23.57 9.54
CA THR A 51 10.59 -22.60 8.80
C THR A 51 11.24 -21.22 8.81
N THR A 52 11.70 -20.75 9.97
CA THR A 52 12.33 -19.43 10.10
C THR A 52 13.64 -19.33 9.32
N LYS A 53 14.43 -20.41 9.24
CA LYS A 53 15.64 -20.46 8.42
C LYS A 53 15.33 -20.33 6.93
N LYS A 54 14.34 -21.07 6.44
CA LYS A 54 13.90 -20.99 5.03
C LYS A 54 13.34 -19.59 4.71
N ALA A 55 12.50 -19.05 5.59
CA ALA A 55 11.94 -17.70 5.48
C ALA A 55 13.04 -16.63 5.41
N PHE A 56 14.08 -16.76 6.23
CA PHE A 56 15.23 -15.84 6.24
C PHE A 56 16.06 -15.93 4.97
N LYS A 57 16.29 -17.14 4.45
CA LYS A 57 16.98 -17.33 3.15
C LYS A 57 16.22 -16.63 2.02
N LEU A 58 14.89 -16.81 1.94
CA LEU A 58 14.05 -16.13 0.96
C LEU A 58 14.05 -14.61 1.15
N PHE A 59 14.09 -14.14 2.40
CA PHE A 59 14.19 -12.73 2.74
C PHE A 59 15.47 -12.11 2.17
N THR A 60 16.63 -12.72 2.41
CA THR A 60 17.91 -12.21 1.90
C THR A 60 18.00 -12.27 0.37
N GLU A 61 17.56 -13.38 -0.24
CA GLU A 61 17.54 -13.52 -1.70
C GLU A 61 16.56 -12.56 -2.39
N SER A 62 15.59 -12.03 -1.64
CA SER A 62 14.63 -11.09 -2.19
C SER A 62 15.24 -9.71 -2.42
N PHE A 63 16.37 -9.36 -1.79
CA PHE A 63 17.08 -8.10 -2.04
C PHE A 63 17.94 -8.11 -3.32
N ILE A 64 18.45 -9.28 -3.74
CA ILE A 64 19.42 -9.38 -4.85
C ILE A 64 18.72 -9.94 -6.09
N ASN A 65 18.18 -9.09 -6.98
CA ASN A 65 17.67 -9.53 -8.30
C ASN A 65 17.33 -8.40 -9.27
N LYS A 66 17.61 -8.60 -10.57
CA LYS A 66 17.19 -7.73 -11.68
C LYS A 66 15.67 -7.52 -11.75
N LYS A 67 14.87 -8.54 -11.42
CA LYS A 67 13.39 -8.43 -11.37
C LYS A 67 12.92 -7.41 -10.34
N LEU A 68 13.57 -7.34 -9.18
CA LEU A 68 13.23 -6.35 -8.14
C LEU A 68 13.46 -4.95 -8.67
N LEU A 69 14.64 -4.68 -9.24
CA LEU A 69 14.98 -3.39 -9.81
C LEU A 69 13.95 -2.96 -10.87
N LEU A 70 13.59 -3.88 -11.77
CA LEU A 70 12.60 -3.60 -12.81
C LEU A 70 11.22 -3.26 -12.23
N THR A 71 10.73 -4.05 -11.25
CA THR A 71 9.45 -3.75 -10.60
C THR A 71 9.48 -2.42 -9.85
N THR A 72 10.60 -2.08 -9.21
CA THR A 72 10.76 -0.80 -8.51
C THR A 72 10.74 0.37 -9.50
N ILE A 73 11.43 0.27 -10.65
CA ILE A 73 11.41 1.32 -11.68
C ILE A 73 9.99 1.56 -12.19
N ILE A 74 9.23 0.48 -12.46
CA ILE A 74 7.84 0.59 -12.92
C ILE A 74 6.99 1.31 -11.85
N GLU A 75 7.20 1.01 -10.58
CA GLU A 75 6.48 1.70 -9.49
C GLU A 75 6.89 3.16 -9.31
N ILE A 76 8.17 3.48 -9.48
CA ILE A 76 8.64 4.88 -9.48
C ILE A 76 7.97 5.67 -10.60
N LEU A 77 7.90 5.11 -11.82
CA LEU A 77 7.19 5.73 -12.94
C LEU A 77 5.72 5.97 -12.62
N PHE A 78 5.05 5.00 -11.98
CA PHE A 78 3.67 5.19 -11.51
C PHE A 78 3.55 6.34 -10.50
N TRP A 79 4.48 6.47 -9.55
CA TRP A 79 4.46 7.58 -8.59
C TRP A 79 4.73 8.93 -9.25
N ILE A 80 5.62 8.99 -10.25
CA ILE A 80 5.85 10.21 -11.04
C ILE A 80 4.56 10.62 -11.75
N ILE A 81 3.88 9.68 -12.43
CA ILE A 81 2.58 9.93 -13.07
C ILE A 81 1.54 10.40 -12.04
N THR A 82 1.48 9.74 -10.88
CA THR A 82 0.55 10.10 -9.81
C THR A 82 0.78 11.52 -9.30
N LEU A 83 2.04 11.89 -9.05
CA LEU A 83 2.41 13.24 -8.64
C LEU A 83 2.09 14.28 -9.73
N GLY A 84 2.30 13.93 -11.00
CA GLY A 84 1.90 14.75 -12.13
C GLY A 84 0.39 15.01 -12.15
N ILE A 85 -0.43 13.96 -12.03
CA ILE A 85 -1.91 14.05 -12.00
C ILE A 85 -2.37 14.91 -10.83
N ILE A 86 -1.83 14.69 -9.63
CA ILE A 86 -2.19 15.46 -8.42
C ILE A 86 -1.81 16.93 -8.59
N THR A 87 -0.59 17.21 -9.06
CA THR A 87 -0.10 18.59 -9.24
C THR A 87 -0.92 19.33 -10.29
N PHE A 88 -1.17 18.69 -11.44
CA PHE A 88 -1.99 19.25 -12.51
C PHE A 88 -3.41 19.53 -12.03
N SER A 89 -4.02 18.57 -11.34
CA SER A 89 -5.37 18.70 -10.78
C SER A 89 -5.43 19.84 -9.75
N GLY A 90 -4.41 19.98 -8.90
CA GLY A 90 -4.30 21.07 -7.93
C GLY A 90 -4.16 22.45 -8.57
N ILE A 91 -3.32 22.57 -9.61
CA ILE A 91 -3.17 23.82 -10.39
C ILE A 91 -4.49 24.18 -11.08
N PHE A 92 -5.11 23.19 -11.74
CA PHE A 92 -6.38 23.36 -12.42
C PHE A 92 -7.48 23.83 -11.46
N LEU A 93 -7.66 23.13 -10.32
CA LEU A 93 -8.67 23.49 -9.32
C LEU A 93 -8.44 24.88 -8.72
N LYS A 94 -7.18 25.29 -8.52
CA LYS A 94 -6.86 26.65 -8.06
C LYS A 94 -7.21 27.72 -9.11
N SER A 95 -6.86 27.48 -10.38
CA SER A 95 -7.21 28.38 -11.48
C SER A 95 -8.73 28.49 -11.62
N PHE A 96 -9.40 27.36 -11.62
CA PHE A 96 -10.86 27.25 -11.66
C PHE A 96 -11.55 27.98 -10.50
N ALA A 97 -11.07 27.81 -9.27
CA ALA A 97 -11.61 28.50 -8.11
C ALA A 97 -11.44 30.03 -8.19
N LYS A 98 -10.35 30.51 -8.81
CA LYS A 98 -10.18 31.96 -9.09
C LYS A 98 -11.18 32.44 -10.13
N SER A 99 -11.37 31.71 -11.23
CA SER A 99 -12.35 32.04 -12.27
C SER A 99 -13.79 32.05 -11.75
N LEU A 100 -14.14 31.13 -10.86
CA LEU A 100 -15.45 31.15 -10.18
C LEU A 100 -15.62 32.39 -9.29
N LYS A 101 -14.61 32.76 -8.50
CA LYS A 101 -14.67 33.95 -7.66
C LYS A 101 -14.83 35.25 -8.47
N SER A 102 -14.24 35.32 -9.66
CA SER A 102 -14.42 36.46 -10.56
C SER A 102 -15.78 36.46 -11.29
N ALA A 103 -16.42 35.29 -11.42
CA ALA A 103 -17.69 35.13 -12.14
C ALA A 103 -18.93 35.27 -11.24
N ILE A 104 -18.78 35.22 -9.92
CA ILE A 104 -19.88 35.44 -8.96
C ILE A 104 -19.93 36.95 -8.65
N PRO A 105 -20.94 37.69 -9.15
CA PRO A 105 -21.08 39.12 -8.82
C PRO A 105 -21.30 39.29 -7.31
N THR A 106 -20.54 40.18 -6.70
CA THR A 106 -20.62 40.53 -5.27
C THR A 106 -21.84 41.37 -4.90
N LYS A 107 -22.67 41.77 -5.88
CA LYS A 107 -23.89 42.56 -5.67
C LYS A 107 -25.12 41.85 -6.24
N ILE A 108 -26.17 41.90 -5.43
CA ILE A 108 -27.49 41.32 -5.62
C ILE A 108 -28.22 42.05 -6.74
N GLU A 109 -27.99 41.68 -8.00
CA GLU A 109 -28.91 41.99 -9.09
C GLU A 109 -29.70 40.72 -9.44
N PHE A 110 -30.87 40.59 -8.78
CA PHE A 110 -31.71 39.38 -8.78
C PHE A 110 -32.23 38.97 -10.18
N LEU A 111 -32.11 39.83 -11.21
CA LEU A 111 -32.59 39.57 -12.57
C LEU A 111 -31.53 38.94 -13.51
N GLY A 112 -30.25 38.93 -13.13
CA GLY A 112 -29.14 38.30 -13.88
C GLY A 112 -28.68 36.95 -13.31
N VAL A 113 -29.43 36.39 -12.35
CA VAL A 113 -28.99 35.24 -11.54
C VAL A 113 -29.09 33.91 -12.30
N LEU A 114 -30.05 33.75 -13.21
CA LEU A 114 -30.28 32.49 -13.92
C LEU A 114 -29.14 32.12 -14.91
N PRO A 115 -28.63 33.04 -15.76
CA PRO A 115 -27.47 32.77 -16.62
C PRO A 115 -26.20 32.49 -15.81
N ASN A 116 -26.02 33.19 -14.67
CA ASN A 116 -24.88 33.02 -13.77
C ASN A 116 -24.94 31.71 -12.98
N LEU A 117 -26.12 31.22 -12.61
CA LEU A 117 -26.29 29.89 -12.01
C LEU A 117 -25.99 28.77 -13.02
N LEU A 118 -26.46 28.90 -14.25
CA LEU A 118 -26.20 27.91 -15.32
C LEU A 118 -24.70 27.84 -15.68
N SER A 119 -24.00 28.98 -15.68
CA SER A 119 -22.55 29.01 -15.92
C SER A 119 -21.78 28.39 -14.75
N VAL A 120 -22.10 28.74 -13.51
CA VAL A 120 -21.52 28.13 -12.30
C VAL A 120 -21.77 26.61 -12.25
N GLN A 121 -22.96 26.16 -12.64
CA GLN A 121 -23.30 24.74 -12.72
C GLN A 121 -22.47 24.01 -13.80
N LYS A 122 -22.28 24.60 -15.00
CA LYS A 122 -21.40 24.04 -16.04
C LYS A 122 -19.96 23.90 -15.57
N TYR A 123 -19.45 24.94 -14.92
CA TYR A 123 -18.12 24.93 -14.32
C TYR A 123 -17.99 23.86 -13.23
N PHE A 124 -18.98 23.72 -12.35
CA PHE A 124 -19.01 22.68 -11.33
C PHE A 124 -18.97 21.26 -11.91
N TYR A 125 -19.80 20.98 -12.93
CA TYR A 125 -19.77 19.68 -13.63
C TYR A 125 -18.44 19.43 -14.35
N LEU A 126 -17.81 20.45 -14.92
CA LEU A 126 -16.48 20.33 -15.52
C LEU A 126 -15.43 19.94 -14.47
N ALA A 127 -15.44 20.58 -13.29
CA ALA A 127 -14.52 20.26 -12.20
C ALA A 127 -14.71 18.83 -11.68
N ILE A 128 -15.96 18.40 -11.48
CA ILE A 128 -16.28 17.02 -11.11
C ILE A 128 -15.79 16.04 -12.19
N SER A 129 -16.05 16.34 -13.47
CA SER A 129 -15.66 15.47 -14.58
C SER A 129 -14.15 15.30 -14.65
N ILE A 130 -13.38 16.36 -14.43
CA ILE A 130 -11.91 16.32 -14.40
C ILE A 130 -11.41 15.50 -13.21
N ILE A 131 -12.02 15.62 -12.04
CA ILE A 131 -11.67 14.81 -10.86
C ILE A 131 -11.96 13.32 -11.14
N ILE A 132 -13.16 13.01 -11.62
CA ILE A 132 -13.55 11.62 -11.95
C ILE A 132 -12.62 11.04 -13.01
N PHE A 133 -12.34 11.79 -14.07
CA PHE A 133 -11.44 11.36 -15.13
C PHE A 133 -10.00 11.18 -14.63
N GLY A 134 -9.51 12.08 -13.77
CA GLY A 134 -8.19 11.96 -13.15
C GLY A 134 -8.08 10.74 -12.25
N VAL A 135 -9.09 10.45 -11.42
CA VAL A 135 -9.16 9.24 -10.60
C VAL A 135 -9.21 7.99 -11.47
N PHE A 136 -9.97 8.02 -12.57
CA PHE A 136 -10.06 6.92 -13.52
C PHE A 136 -8.71 6.64 -14.20
N LEU A 137 -8.02 7.66 -14.72
CA LEU A 137 -6.69 7.52 -15.30
C LEU A 137 -5.67 7.01 -14.27
N TRP A 138 -5.71 7.55 -13.05
CA TRP A 138 -4.84 7.09 -11.97
C TRP A 138 -5.09 5.61 -11.64
N PHE A 139 -6.35 5.18 -11.60
CA PHE A 139 -6.73 3.79 -11.39
C PHE A 139 -6.25 2.86 -12.51
N LEU A 140 -6.36 3.29 -13.78
CA LEU A 140 -5.84 2.53 -14.92
C LEU A 140 -4.31 2.41 -14.88
N ALA A 141 -3.61 3.50 -14.53
CA ALA A 141 -2.17 3.49 -14.35
C ALA A 141 -1.76 2.54 -13.21
N TYR A 142 -2.47 2.60 -12.07
CA TYR A 142 -2.27 1.70 -10.94
C TYR A 142 -2.44 0.23 -11.36
N SER A 143 -3.56 -0.11 -12.00
CA SER A 143 -3.85 -1.48 -12.42
C SER A 143 -2.83 -2.01 -13.42
N THR A 144 -2.39 -1.16 -14.36
CA THR A 144 -1.37 -1.51 -15.36
C THR A 144 -0.02 -1.78 -14.73
N THR A 145 0.44 -0.88 -13.86
CA THR A 145 1.71 -1.04 -13.12
C THR A 145 1.70 -2.31 -12.26
N ARG A 146 0.60 -2.57 -11.55
CA ARG A 146 0.46 -3.80 -10.75
C ARG A 146 0.45 -5.05 -11.62
N ALA A 147 -0.28 -5.05 -12.74
CA ALA A 147 -0.33 -6.17 -13.67
C ALA A 147 1.07 -6.50 -14.21
N ILE A 148 1.79 -5.49 -14.73
CA ILE A 148 3.15 -5.66 -15.29
C ILE A 148 4.10 -6.20 -14.23
N SER A 149 4.11 -5.61 -13.04
CA SER A 149 5.02 -6.02 -11.98
C SER A 149 4.79 -7.46 -11.54
N TRP A 150 3.53 -7.88 -11.33
CA TRP A 150 3.23 -9.27 -10.99
C TRP A 150 3.53 -10.24 -12.12
N ALA A 151 3.23 -9.88 -13.37
CA ALA A 151 3.55 -10.70 -14.52
C ALA A 151 5.05 -10.93 -14.67
N LYS A 152 5.89 -9.91 -14.40
CA LYS A 152 7.35 -10.04 -14.38
C LYS A 152 7.85 -10.94 -13.25
N LEU A 153 7.26 -10.86 -12.06
CA LEU A 153 7.63 -11.74 -10.95
C LEU A 153 7.32 -13.20 -11.29
N ARG A 154 6.11 -13.45 -11.79
CA ARG A 154 5.56 -14.77 -12.13
C ARG A 154 5.95 -15.28 -13.53
N ASN A 155 6.78 -14.55 -14.28
CA ASN A 155 7.18 -14.87 -15.67
C ASN A 155 5.99 -15.13 -16.63
N LYS A 156 4.87 -14.40 -16.47
CA LYS A 156 3.70 -14.52 -17.35
C LYS A 156 3.65 -13.37 -18.36
N LYS A 157 3.02 -13.62 -19.51
CA LYS A 157 2.68 -12.58 -20.50
C LYS A 157 1.32 -11.99 -20.17
N ILE A 158 1.16 -10.68 -20.36
CA ILE A 158 -0.12 -9.98 -20.16
C ILE A 158 -0.81 -9.85 -21.50
N THR A 159 -1.96 -10.50 -21.66
CA THR A 159 -2.87 -10.27 -22.79
C THR A 159 -3.90 -9.19 -22.43
N LYS A 160 -4.53 -8.56 -23.43
CA LYS A 160 -5.60 -7.56 -23.21
C LYS A 160 -6.74 -8.13 -22.33
N LYS A 161 -7.17 -9.37 -22.60
CA LYS A 161 -8.20 -10.07 -21.80
C LYS A 161 -7.76 -10.27 -20.36
N TYR A 162 -6.50 -10.64 -20.14
CA TYR A 162 -5.95 -10.81 -18.79
C TYR A 162 -5.88 -9.47 -18.04
N TRP A 163 -5.38 -8.42 -18.70
CA TRP A 163 -5.32 -7.08 -18.13
C TRP A 163 -6.70 -6.57 -17.73
N LEU A 164 -7.73 -6.73 -18.58
CA LEU A 164 -9.10 -6.33 -18.24
C LEU A 164 -9.64 -7.05 -16.99
N LYS A 165 -9.42 -8.37 -16.88
CA LYS A 165 -9.82 -9.13 -15.68
C LYS A 165 -9.04 -8.68 -14.43
N PHE A 166 -7.76 -8.37 -14.57
CA PHE A 166 -6.92 -7.89 -13.47
C PHE A 166 -7.34 -6.46 -13.02
N THR A 167 -7.68 -5.59 -13.97
CA THR A 167 -8.26 -4.28 -13.69
C THR A 167 -9.60 -4.42 -12.97
N LEU A 168 -10.47 -5.34 -13.43
CA LEU A 168 -11.73 -5.64 -12.74
C LEU A 168 -11.50 -6.12 -11.30
N LEU A 169 -10.51 -7.00 -11.08
CA LEU A 169 -10.12 -7.43 -9.73
C LEU A 169 -9.74 -6.23 -8.84
N ASN A 170 -8.86 -5.34 -9.32
CA ASN A 170 -8.46 -4.16 -8.54
C ASN A 170 -9.64 -3.22 -8.28
N PHE A 171 -10.53 -3.06 -9.25
CA PHE A 171 -11.72 -2.22 -9.12
C PHE A 171 -12.64 -2.76 -8.02
N THR A 172 -12.97 -4.06 -8.11
CA THR A 172 -13.78 -4.73 -7.08
C THR A 172 -13.09 -4.67 -5.71
N TRP A 173 -11.78 -4.86 -5.66
CA TRP A 173 -11.01 -4.75 -4.42
C TRP A 173 -11.10 -3.34 -3.81
N TRP A 174 -10.95 -2.29 -4.61
CA TRP A 174 -11.11 -0.91 -4.14
C TRP A 174 -12.53 -0.61 -3.69
N LEU A 175 -13.54 -1.13 -4.39
CA LEU A 175 -14.94 -1.00 -3.97
C LEU A 175 -15.19 -1.67 -2.61
N LEU A 176 -14.53 -2.78 -2.29
CA LEU A 176 -14.67 -3.41 -0.96
C LEU A 176 -14.06 -2.56 0.17
N TRP A 177 -12.93 -1.90 -0.09
CA TRP A 177 -12.30 -1.04 0.91
C TRP A 177 -12.95 0.34 1.04
N THR A 178 -13.59 0.85 -0.01
CA THR A 178 -14.13 2.22 -0.03
C THR A 178 -15.16 2.48 1.07
N PRO A 179 -16.19 1.64 1.29
CA PRO A 179 -17.13 1.78 2.41
C PRO A 179 -16.43 1.77 3.76
N ILE A 180 -15.44 0.90 3.96
CA ILE A 180 -14.66 0.82 5.20
C ILE A 180 -13.94 2.14 5.45
N MET A 181 -13.30 2.72 4.43
CA MET A 181 -12.61 4.00 4.54
C MET A 181 -13.59 5.14 4.84
N ILE A 182 -14.76 5.16 4.20
CA ILE A 182 -15.80 6.16 4.47
C ILE A 182 -16.29 6.07 5.92
N LEU A 183 -16.53 4.86 6.43
CA LEU A 183 -16.95 4.64 7.81
C LEU A 183 -15.87 5.08 8.81
N ILE A 184 -14.59 4.84 8.52
CA ILE A 184 -13.48 5.31 9.37
C ILE A 184 -13.47 6.84 9.44
N PHE A 185 -13.50 7.52 8.29
CA PHE A 185 -13.38 8.99 8.26
C PHE A 185 -14.63 9.73 8.74
N LYS A 186 -15.82 9.15 8.59
CA LYS A 186 -17.09 9.78 9.02
C LYS A 186 -17.58 9.32 10.38
N GLY A 187 -17.26 8.09 10.80
CA GLY A 187 -17.85 7.44 11.96
C GLY A 187 -17.00 7.47 13.23
N LEU A 188 -15.73 7.89 13.16
CA LEU A 188 -14.81 7.86 14.30
C LEU A 188 -14.35 9.25 14.72
N LYS A 189 -14.05 9.40 16.02
CA LYS A 189 -13.37 10.58 16.56
C LYS A 189 -11.94 10.69 16.00
N LYS A 190 -11.43 11.92 15.90
CA LYS A 190 -10.14 12.23 15.25
C LYS A 190 -8.96 11.41 15.78
N GLU A 191 -8.89 11.14 17.09
CA GLU A 191 -7.80 10.31 17.63
C GLU A 191 -7.91 8.84 17.20
N ALA A 192 -9.13 8.29 17.17
CA ALA A 192 -9.38 6.91 16.77
C ALA A 192 -9.16 6.69 15.26
N VAL A 193 -9.46 7.69 14.42
CA VAL A 193 -9.24 7.64 12.97
C VAL A 193 -7.80 7.24 12.65
N GLN A 194 -6.81 7.85 13.30
CA GLN A 194 -5.40 7.59 12.99
C GLN A 194 -5.01 6.13 13.25
N ILE A 195 -5.47 5.56 14.37
CA ILE A 195 -5.15 4.19 14.76
C ILE A 195 -5.84 3.20 13.81
N VAL A 196 -7.16 3.35 13.63
CA VAL A 196 -7.96 2.45 12.79
C VAL A 196 -7.50 2.52 11.34
N PHE A 197 -7.24 3.71 10.80
CA PHE A 197 -6.71 3.89 9.45
C PHE A 197 -5.35 3.19 9.26
N THR A 198 -4.46 3.25 10.26
CA THR A 198 -3.17 2.56 10.22
C THR A 198 -3.37 1.05 10.16
N ILE A 199 -4.26 0.50 11.00
CA ILE A 199 -4.61 -0.94 10.99
C ILE A 199 -5.19 -1.32 9.62
N THR A 200 -6.09 -0.52 9.06
CA THR A 200 -6.69 -0.74 7.74
C THR A 200 -5.64 -0.77 6.63
N ILE A 201 -4.66 0.15 6.64
CA ILE A 201 -3.55 0.11 5.68
C ILE A 201 -2.72 -1.16 5.83
N LEU A 202 -2.42 -1.58 7.06
CA LEU A 202 -1.66 -2.81 7.30
C LEU A 202 -2.43 -4.04 6.82
N LEU A 203 -3.74 -4.11 7.05
CA LEU A 203 -4.60 -5.16 6.50
C LEU A 203 -4.63 -5.13 4.97
N TYR A 204 -4.68 -3.95 4.36
CA TYR A 204 -4.63 -3.82 2.90
C TYR A 204 -3.29 -4.33 2.34
N LEU A 205 -2.16 -3.97 2.97
CA LEU A 205 -0.82 -4.44 2.61
C LEU A 205 -0.64 -5.94 2.87
N TYR A 206 -1.36 -6.50 3.84
CA TYR A 206 -1.39 -7.93 4.14
C TYR A 206 -2.13 -8.73 3.06
N LEU A 207 -3.34 -8.28 2.70
CA LEU A 207 -4.26 -9.02 1.82
C LEU A 207 -3.94 -8.84 0.34
N THR A 208 -3.51 -7.65 -0.09
CA THR A 208 -3.33 -7.35 -1.53
C THR A 208 -2.28 -8.24 -2.22
N PRO A 209 -1.12 -8.56 -1.60
CA PRO A 209 -0.17 -9.49 -2.21
C PRO A 209 -0.72 -10.90 -2.39
N ILE A 210 -1.51 -11.38 -1.44
CA ILE A 210 -2.17 -12.70 -1.52
C ILE A 210 -3.21 -12.67 -2.65
N LEU A 211 -4.05 -11.62 -2.69
CA LEU A 211 -5.04 -11.40 -3.75
C LEU A 211 -4.42 -11.48 -5.16
N HIS A 212 -3.35 -10.73 -5.38
CA HIS A 212 -2.71 -10.70 -6.68
C HIS A 212 -2.00 -12.02 -7.00
N HIS A 213 -1.37 -12.66 -6.03
CA HIS A 213 -0.75 -13.98 -6.23
C HIS A 213 -1.79 -15.03 -6.62
N THR A 214 -2.89 -15.13 -5.88
CA THR A 214 -4.00 -16.05 -6.16
C THR A 214 -4.65 -15.77 -7.51
N PHE A 215 -4.81 -14.50 -7.89
CA PHE A 215 -5.38 -14.16 -9.21
C PHE A 215 -4.54 -14.71 -10.35
N PHE A 216 -3.22 -14.63 -10.23
CA PHE A 216 -2.29 -15.19 -11.20
C PHE A 216 -2.37 -16.73 -11.28
N ASN A 217 -3.05 -17.40 -10.35
CA ASN A 217 -3.36 -18.84 -10.40
C ASN A 217 -4.79 -19.09 -10.94
N ILE A 218 -5.82 -18.45 -10.38
CA ILE A 218 -7.24 -18.77 -10.63
C ILE A 218 -7.84 -18.01 -11.82
N HIS A 219 -7.41 -16.77 -12.09
CA HIS A 219 -7.87 -15.93 -13.23
C HIS A 219 -9.38 -15.59 -13.23
N LYS A 220 -10.05 -15.74 -12.09
CA LYS A 220 -11.46 -15.39 -11.87
C LYS A 220 -11.61 -14.48 -10.65
N THR A 221 -12.22 -13.31 -10.85
CA THR A 221 -12.23 -12.22 -9.86
C THR A 221 -12.87 -12.61 -8.53
N TRP A 222 -14.12 -13.11 -8.54
CA TRP A 222 -14.85 -13.42 -7.31
C TRP A 222 -14.25 -14.59 -6.54
N GLU A 223 -13.88 -15.67 -7.25
CA GLU A 223 -13.19 -16.81 -6.64
C GLU A 223 -11.86 -16.39 -6.02
N THR A 224 -11.11 -15.47 -6.66
CA THR A 224 -9.86 -14.93 -6.10
C THR A 224 -10.12 -14.16 -4.81
N ILE A 225 -11.12 -13.28 -4.77
CA ILE A 225 -11.44 -12.48 -3.58
C ILE A 225 -11.87 -13.39 -2.43
N ALA A 226 -12.81 -14.30 -2.69
CA ALA A 226 -13.32 -15.24 -1.69
C ALA A 226 -12.20 -16.12 -1.14
N TYR A 227 -11.37 -16.68 -2.04
CA TYR A 227 -10.21 -17.47 -1.65
C TYR A 227 -9.24 -16.65 -0.81
N THR A 228 -8.93 -15.42 -1.22
CA THR A 228 -8.01 -14.53 -0.48
C THR A 228 -8.51 -14.28 0.94
N LEU A 229 -9.77 -13.90 1.11
CA LEU A 229 -10.33 -13.62 2.43
C LEU A 229 -10.33 -14.86 3.33
N LEU A 230 -10.80 -16.00 2.81
CA LEU A 230 -10.83 -17.25 3.55
C LEU A 230 -9.41 -17.68 3.93
N TYR A 231 -8.53 -17.74 2.93
CA TYR A 231 -7.16 -18.22 3.08
C TYR A 231 -6.35 -17.35 4.03
N SER A 232 -6.45 -16.03 3.90
CA SER A 232 -5.73 -15.09 4.76
C SER A 232 -6.13 -15.18 6.22
N ILE A 233 -7.38 -15.58 6.51
CA ILE A 233 -7.82 -15.81 7.89
C ILE A 233 -7.33 -17.18 8.38
N THR A 234 -7.57 -18.24 7.62
CA THR A 234 -7.23 -19.61 8.04
C THR A 234 -5.72 -19.84 8.16
N GLU A 235 -4.93 -19.15 7.35
CA GLU A 235 -3.48 -19.35 7.23
C GLU A 235 -2.68 -18.17 7.77
N LEU A 236 -3.32 -17.27 8.52
CA LEU A 236 -2.67 -16.16 9.21
C LEU A 236 -1.39 -16.59 9.96
N PRO A 237 -1.36 -17.73 10.70
CA PRO A 237 -0.15 -18.16 11.40
C PRO A 237 1.05 -18.40 10.47
N LYS A 238 0.82 -18.85 9.23
CA LYS A 238 1.89 -19.07 8.23
C LYS A 238 2.53 -17.77 7.77
N PHE A 239 1.80 -16.66 7.85
CA PHE A 239 2.28 -15.34 7.45
C PHE A 239 2.97 -14.56 8.57
N LEU A 240 2.85 -14.96 9.84
CA LEU A 240 3.47 -14.25 10.96
C LEU A 240 5.00 -14.09 10.80
N ILE A 241 5.69 -15.13 10.35
CA ILE A 241 7.15 -15.10 10.15
C ILE A 241 7.56 -14.12 9.03
N PRO A 242 7.06 -14.23 7.79
CA PRO A 242 7.47 -13.30 6.74
C PRO A 242 7.10 -11.85 7.05
N TYR A 243 5.94 -11.59 7.67
CA TYR A 243 5.63 -10.22 8.07
C TYR A 243 6.52 -9.71 9.20
N SER A 244 6.98 -10.56 10.12
CA SER A 244 7.98 -10.16 11.13
C SER A 244 9.28 -9.65 10.49
N PHE A 245 9.74 -10.31 9.41
CA PHE A 245 10.88 -9.80 8.64
C PHE A 245 10.57 -8.51 7.88
N ALA A 246 9.36 -8.38 7.31
CA ALA A 246 8.93 -7.15 6.66
C ALA A 246 8.89 -5.96 7.64
N PHE A 247 8.45 -6.19 8.88
CA PHE A 247 8.43 -5.19 9.94
C PHE A 247 9.84 -4.73 10.33
N ILE A 248 10.82 -5.64 10.40
CA ILE A 248 12.23 -5.25 10.62
C ILE A 248 12.69 -4.26 9.55
N VAL A 249 12.40 -4.55 8.27
CA VAL A 249 12.75 -3.64 7.17
C VAL A 249 12.02 -2.31 7.34
N LEU A 250 10.72 -2.34 7.66
CA LEU A 250 9.94 -1.11 7.84
C LEU A 250 10.50 -0.23 8.98
N ILE A 251 10.92 -0.82 10.10
CA ILE A 251 11.56 -0.11 11.22
C ILE A 251 12.87 0.54 10.74
N ILE A 252 13.73 -0.20 10.05
CA ILE A 252 14.98 0.34 9.49
C ILE A 252 14.68 1.51 8.56
N LEU A 253 13.73 1.33 7.64
CA LEU A 253 13.36 2.37 6.67
C LEU A 253 12.73 3.59 7.34
N PHE A 254 11.99 3.43 8.44
CA PHE A 254 11.46 4.55 9.21
C PHE A 254 12.60 5.42 9.77
N PHE A 255 13.62 4.80 10.38
CA PHE A 255 14.77 5.54 10.91
C PHE A 255 15.62 6.17 9.81
N VAL A 256 15.85 5.45 8.70
CA VAL A 256 16.54 6.02 7.53
C VAL A 256 15.78 7.23 6.99
N ASN A 257 14.46 7.12 6.81
CA ASN A 257 13.64 8.23 6.32
C ASN A 257 13.65 9.44 7.28
N LYS A 258 13.70 9.22 8.60
CA LYS A 258 13.82 10.30 9.59
C LYS A 258 15.17 11.02 9.52
N ALA A 259 16.23 10.30 9.14
CA ALA A 259 17.58 10.87 8.98
C ALA A 259 17.79 11.57 7.62
N MET A 260 16.90 11.36 6.64
CA MET A 260 17.04 11.91 5.29
C MET A 260 16.51 13.36 5.22
N PRO A 261 17.17 14.25 4.45
CA PRO A 261 16.82 15.66 4.38
C PRO A 261 15.55 15.95 3.56
N THR A 262 15.13 15.03 2.67
CA THR A 262 14.00 15.29 1.75
C THR A 262 12.94 14.20 1.81
N LYS A 263 11.66 14.64 1.74
CA LYS A 263 10.49 13.74 1.69
C LYS A 263 10.43 12.90 0.41
N ALA A 264 11.08 13.35 -0.67
CA ALA A 264 11.13 12.64 -1.94
C ALA A 264 11.91 11.31 -1.82
N ILE A 265 13.01 11.31 -1.05
CA ILE A 265 13.77 10.09 -0.76
C ILE A 265 12.90 9.07 -0.01
N GLY A 266 12.06 9.54 0.92
CA GLY A 266 11.08 8.69 1.62
C GLY A 266 10.11 7.96 0.70
N LEU A 267 9.64 8.62 -0.36
CA LEU A 267 8.76 8.01 -1.36
C LEU A 267 9.49 6.92 -2.16
N LEU A 268 10.76 7.17 -2.54
CA LEU A 268 11.59 6.17 -3.22
C LEU A 268 11.84 4.94 -2.35
N ILE A 269 12.16 5.16 -1.07
CA ILE A 269 12.35 4.10 -0.08
C ILE A 269 11.07 3.27 0.09
N LEU A 270 9.91 3.93 0.23
CA LEU A 270 8.62 3.24 0.36
C LEU A 270 8.28 2.43 -0.90
N THR A 271 8.59 2.97 -2.08
CA THR A 271 8.38 2.29 -3.36
C THR A 271 9.24 1.03 -3.46
N PHE A 272 10.52 1.15 -3.10
CA PHE A 272 11.42 0.01 -3.02
C PHE A 272 10.90 -1.05 -2.04
N PHE A 273 10.44 -0.63 -0.85
CA PHE A 273 9.87 -1.53 0.14
C PHE A 273 8.67 -2.31 -0.38
N ILE A 274 7.71 -1.65 -1.01
CA ILE A 274 6.50 -2.30 -1.56
C ILE A 274 6.87 -3.30 -2.67
N SER A 275 7.79 -2.92 -3.55
CA SER A 275 8.30 -3.81 -4.61
C SER A 275 9.02 -5.03 -4.04
N TRP A 276 9.88 -4.82 -3.04
CA TRP A 276 10.60 -5.88 -2.34
C TRP A 276 9.65 -6.82 -1.60
N LEU A 277 8.70 -6.26 -0.83
CA LEU A 277 7.72 -7.03 -0.07
C LEU A 277 6.90 -7.93 -0.98
N ARG A 278 6.45 -7.42 -2.13
CA ARG A 278 5.73 -8.21 -3.12
C ARG A 278 6.54 -9.41 -3.59
N LYS A 279 7.80 -9.19 -3.97
CA LYS A 279 8.68 -10.26 -4.44
C LYS A 279 8.95 -11.29 -3.34
N TYR A 280 9.21 -10.82 -2.13
CA TYR A 280 9.47 -11.68 -0.97
C TYR A 280 8.25 -12.56 -0.66
N LEU A 281 7.07 -11.97 -0.55
CA LEU A 281 5.84 -12.72 -0.29
C LEU A 281 5.48 -13.66 -1.44
N ASN A 282 5.69 -13.27 -2.70
CA ASN A 282 5.49 -14.16 -3.84
C ASN A 282 6.34 -15.44 -3.70
N LYS A 283 7.66 -15.29 -3.47
CA LYS A 283 8.56 -16.44 -3.25
C LYS A 283 8.14 -17.28 -2.04
N TYR A 284 7.77 -16.60 -0.95
CA TYR A 284 7.33 -17.28 0.28
C TYR A 284 6.06 -18.12 0.04
N MET A 285 5.08 -17.56 -0.67
CA MET A 285 3.85 -18.24 -1.02
C MET A 285 4.09 -19.41 -1.98
N ASP A 286 5.00 -19.28 -2.94
CA ASP A 286 5.35 -20.37 -3.87
C ASP A 286 6.10 -21.52 -3.16
N GLU A 287 7.09 -21.20 -2.32
CA GLU A 287 8.06 -22.21 -1.83
C GLU A 287 7.70 -22.82 -0.46
N ILE A 288 7.05 -22.05 0.43
CA ILE A 288 6.75 -22.49 1.80
C ILE A 288 5.27 -22.81 1.95
N ILE A 289 4.41 -21.93 1.44
CA ILE A 289 2.96 -22.10 1.61
C ILE A 289 2.36 -23.00 0.51
N ARG A 290 2.86 -22.88 -0.72
CA ARG A 290 2.44 -23.60 -1.95
C ARG A 290 1.00 -23.29 -2.40
N ILE A 291 0.74 -22.02 -2.70
CA ILE A 291 -0.55 -21.52 -3.26
C ILE A 291 -0.45 -21.33 -4.78
#